data_AF-A0A940GX21-F1
#
_entry.id   AF-A0A940GX21-F1
#
_cell.length_a   1.000
_cell.length_b   1.000
_cell.length_c   1.000
_cell.angle_alpha   90.00
_cell.angle_beta   90.00
_cell.angle_gamma   90.00
#
_symmetry.space_group_name_H-M   'P 1'
#
loop_
_entity.id
_entity.type
_entity.pdbx_description
1 polymer ?
#
loop_
_entity_poly.entity_id
_entity_poly.type
_entity_poly.pdbx_seq_one_letter_code
_entity_poly.pdbx_strand_id
1 'polypeptide(L)'
;MRMRTLAVAAGLMLAACGPTDPREARIDNIQDQAAAAADAITDASRNEVSRIRGEAEALEQQAGTINGFEAARLQARAEGLREEAQVVEKQGKAKARAVRDEARAQVSAIRAE
;
A
#
# COMPACT_ATOMS: atom_id res chain seq x y z
N MET A 1 -36.28 -12.85 64.19
CA MET A 1 -35.28 -11.91 64.75
C MET A 1 -33.91 -12.42 64.31
N ARG A 2 -33.02 -11.76 63.58
CA ARG A 2 -32.75 -10.39 63.08
C ARG A 2 -31.97 -10.60 61.76
N MET A 3 -32.35 -10.06 60.60
CA MET A 3 -32.11 -8.70 60.08
C MET A 3 -30.70 -8.47 59.53
N ARG A 4 -30.60 -8.39 58.18
CA ARG A 4 -29.74 -7.52 57.29
C ARG A 4 -28.19 -7.64 57.46
N THR A 5 -27.32 -7.59 56.45
CA THR A 5 -27.25 -6.72 55.25
C THR A 5 -26.08 -7.17 54.34
N LEU A 6 -26.23 -6.91 53.03
CA LEU A 6 -25.25 -6.62 51.96
C LEU A 6 -23.74 -6.80 52.19
N ALA A 7 -23.06 -7.39 51.17
CA ALA A 7 -22.02 -6.69 50.41
C ALA A 7 -21.74 -7.42 49.08
N VAL A 8 -22.29 -6.85 48.00
CA VAL A 8 -21.90 -7.11 46.61
C VAL A 8 -20.46 -6.62 46.44
N ALA A 9 -19.54 -7.53 46.14
CA ALA A 9 -18.22 -7.19 45.63
C ALA A 9 -18.09 -7.72 44.19
N ALA A 10 -18.98 -7.25 43.31
CA ALA A 10 -18.79 -7.32 41.87
C ALA A 10 -17.79 -6.21 41.47
N GLY A 11 -16.55 -6.37 41.92
CA GLY A 11 -15.41 -5.59 41.45
C GLY A 11 -14.76 -6.27 40.25
N LEU A 12 -15.55 -6.58 39.22
CA LEU A 12 -14.99 -6.93 37.92
C LEU A 12 -14.42 -5.64 37.34
N MET A 13 -13.09 -5.60 37.34
CA MET A 13 -12.30 -4.66 36.57
C MET A 13 -12.72 -4.74 35.10
N LEU A 14 -13.70 -3.93 34.71
CA LEU A 14 -13.88 -3.53 33.32
C LEU A 14 -12.70 -2.63 32.98
N ALA A 15 -11.62 -3.29 32.55
CA ALA A 15 -10.51 -2.70 31.87
C ALA A 15 -11.04 -1.74 30.78
N ALA A 16 -10.79 -0.45 31.00
CA ALA A 16 -10.11 0.44 30.06
C ALA A 16 -10.46 0.40 28.55
N CYS A 17 -11.68 0.02 28.16
CA CYS A 17 -12.24 0.37 26.85
C CYS A 17 -13.15 1.59 27.03
N GLY A 18 -12.53 2.77 27.16
CA GLY A 18 -13.26 4.03 26.96
C GLY A 18 -13.80 4.06 25.52
N PRO A 19 -14.99 4.64 25.27
CA PRO A 19 -15.55 4.67 23.93
C PRO A 19 -14.63 5.50 23.03
N THR A 20 -13.94 4.86 22.09
CA THR A 20 -13.36 5.57 20.95
C THR A 20 -14.50 6.35 20.30
N ASP A 21 -14.32 7.66 20.14
CA ASP A 21 -15.30 8.49 19.44
C ASP A 21 -15.61 7.84 18.09
N PRO A 22 -16.90 7.56 17.76
CA PRO A 22 -17.26 6.97 16.48
C PRO A 22 -16.78 7.79 15.28
N ARG A 23 -16.47 9.08 15.45
CA ARG A 23 -15.83 9.91 14.42
C ARG A 23 -14.37 9.52 14.20
N GLU A 24 -13.58 9.39 15.27
CA GLU A 24 -12.18 8.97 15.20
C GLU A 24 -12.06 7.54 14.65
N ALA A 25 -12.95 6.62 15.07
CA ALA A 25 -12.99 5.27 14.52
C ALA A 25 -13.23 5.24 12.99
N ARG A 26 -14.03 6.18 12.44
CA ARG A 26 -14.21 6.32 10.98
C ARG A 26 -12.96 6.87 10.30
N ILE A 27 -12.31 7.86 10.90
CA ILE A 27 -11.07 8.46 10.38
C ILE A 27 -9.97 7.40 10.30
N ASP A 28 -9.76 6.65 11.39
CA ASP A 28 -8.77 5.57 11.45
C ASP A 28 -9.03 4.53 10.37
N ASN A 29 -10.30 4.11 10.23
CA ASN A 29 -10.68 3.13 9.22
C ASN A 29 -10.42 3.62 7.78
N ILE A 30 -10.69 4.88 7.46
CA ILE A 30 -10.38 5.46 6.14
C ILE A 30 -8.87 5.48 5.90
N GLN A 31 -8.09 5.89 6.91
CA GLN A 31 -6.64 5.96 6.79
C GLN A 31 -6.01 4.57 6.61
N ASP A 32 -6.45 3.58 7.38
CA ASP A 32 -5.96 2.21 7.30
C ASP A 32 -6.28 1.58 5.95
N GLN A 33 -7.53 1.75 5.46
CA GLN A 33 -7.92 1.25 4.14
C GLN A 33 -7.10 1.90 3.03
N ALA A 34 -6.89 3.21 3.10
CA ALA A 34 -6.10 3.94 2.10
C ALA A 34 -4.62 3.56 2.14
N ALA A 35 -4.06 3.32 3.33
CA ALA A 35 -2.70 2.83 3.48
C ALA A 35 -2.55 1.44 2.84
N ALA A 36 -3.43 0.50 3.21
CA ALA A 36 -3.42 -0.85 2.65
C ALA A 36 -3.58 -0.87 1.13
N ALA A 37 -4.50 -0.06 0.59
CA ALA A 37 -4.72 0.06 -0.86
C ALA A 37 -3.50 0.68 -1.57
N ALA A 38 -2.91 1.74 -1.02
CA ALA A 38 -1.73 2.38 -1.59
C ALA A 38 -0.50 1.45 -1.58
N ASP A 39 -0.35 0.64 -0.54
CA ASP A 39 0.73 -0.34 -0.43
C ASP A 39 0.51 -1.49 -1.41
N ALA A 40 -0.71 -2.02 -1.53
CA ALA A 40 -1.04 -3.02 -2.55
C ALA A 40 -0.77 -2.54 -3.98
N ILE A 41 -1.09 -1.28 -4.30
CA ILE A 41 -0.76 -0.67 -5.60
C ILE A 41 0.76 -0.61 -5.82
N THR A 42 1.50 -0.21 -4.78
CA THR A 42 2.96 -0.10 -4.83
C THR A 42 3.60 -1.47 -5.04
N ASP A 43 3.13 -2.49 -4.35
CA ASP A 43 3.65 -3.86 -4.46
C ASP A 43 3.30 -4.49 -5.80
N ALA A 44 2.07 -4.31 -6.30
CA ALA A 44 1.69 -4.74 -7.64
C ALA A 44 2.58 -4.09 -8.72
N SER A 45 2.84 -2.79 -8.61
CA SER A 45 3.74 -2.07 -9.51
C SER A 45 5.18 -2.58 -9.41
N ARG A 46 5.69 -2.83 -8.19
CA ARG A 46 7.04 -3.38 -7.98
C ARG A 46 7.21 -4.77 -8.57
N ASN A 47 6.22 -5.64 -8.42
CA ASN A 47 6.23 -6.98 -8.99
C ASN A 47 6.30 -6.91 -10.51
N GLU A 48 5.49 -6.04 -11.13
CA GLU A 48 5.48 -5.86 -12.57
C GLU A 48 6.80 -5.26 -13.10
N VAL A 49 7.34 -4.24 -12.41
CA VAL A 49 8.66 -3.67 -12.71
C VAL A 49 9.76 -4.73 -12.63
N SER A 50 9.70 -5.61 -11.63
CA SER A 50 10.69 -6.68 -11.45
C SER A 50 10.61 -7.70 -12.59
N ARG A 51 9.39 -8.06 -13.03
CA ARG A 51 9.18 -8.93 -14.19
C ARG A 51 9.78 -8.32 -15.45
N ILE A 52 9.45 -7.06 -15.75
CA ILE A 52 9.94 -6.34 -16.94
C ILE A 52 11.47 -6.21 -16.92
N ARG A 53 12.06 -5.88 -15.77
CA ARG A 53 13.52 -5.79 -15.64
C ARG A 53 14.20 -7.14 -15.80
N GLY A 54 13.61 -8.22 -15.28
CA GLY A 54 14.11 -9.58 -15.50
C GLY A 54 14.11 -9.97 -16.98
N GLU A 55 13.09 -9.57 -17.75
CA GLU A 55 13.07 -9.77 -19.20
C GLU A 55 14.15 -8.95 -19.92
N ALA A 56 14.37 -7.70 -19.51
CA ALA A 56 15.45 -6.87 -20.04
C ALA A 56 16.82 -7.49 -19.79
N GLU A 57 17.08 -7.96 -18.57
CA GLU A 57 18.33 -8.64 -18.20
C GLU A 57 18.55 -9.92 -19.03
N ALA A 58 17.49 -10.70 -19.27
CA ALA A 58 17.58 -11.90 -20.11
C ALA A 58 17.95 -11.57 -21.56
N LEU A 59 17.45 -10.46 -22.11
CA LEU A 59 17.81 -10.00 -23.45
C LEU A 59 19.27 -9.51 -23.52
N GLU A 60 19.76 -8.85 -22.48
CA GLU A 60 21.16 -8.42 -22.43
C GLU A 60 22.13 -9.58 -22.31
N GLN A 61 21.80 -10.59 -21.50
CA GLN A 61 22.61 -11.81 -21.42
C GLN A 61 22.70 -12.48 -22.79
N GLN A 62 21.59 -12.59 -23.51
CA GLN A 62 21.58 -13.10 -24.89
C GLN A 62 22.44 -12.24 -25.82
N ALA A 63 22.29 -10.91 -25.76
CA ALA A 63 23.08 -9.98 -26.56
C ALA A 63 24.59 -10.12 -26.28
N GLY A 64 24.99 -10.38 -25.03
CA GLY A 64 26.39 -10.59 -24.65
C GLY A 64 27.00 -11.90 -25.20
N THR A 65 26.19 -12.84 -25.66
CA THR A 65 26.65 -14.10 -26.27
C THR A 65 26.74 -14.09 -27.79
N ILE A 66 26.19 -13.06 -28.42
CA ILE A 66 26.18 -12.91 -29.88
C ILE A 66 26.84 -11.58 -30.27
N ASN A 67 27.21 -11.42 -31.54
CA ASN A 67 27.87 -10.21 -32.02
C ASN A 67 27.12 -9.58 -33.21
N GLY A 68 27.37 -8.31 -33.45
CA GLY A 68 26.87 -7.58 -34.62
C GLY A 68 25.45 -7.03 -34.44
N PHE A 69 24.73 -6.91 -35.56
CA PHE A 69 23.42 -6.23 -35.60
C PHE A 69 22.37 -6.83 -34.65
N GLU A 70 22.31 -8.16 -34.54
CA GLU A 70 21.34 -8.81 -33.66
C GLU A 70 21.61 -8.50 -32.18
N ALA A 71 22.88 -8.40 -31.77
CA ALA A 71 23.24 -7.98 -30.41
C ALA A 71 22.73 -6.56 -30.12
N ALA A 72 22.97 -5.62 -31.05
CA ALA A 72 22.51 -4.24 -30.92
C ALA A 72 20.97 -4.13 -30.85
N ARG A 73 20.26 -4.96 -31.62
CA ARG A 73 18.80 -5.03 -31.61
C ARG A 73 18.26 -5.55 -30.27
N LEU A 74 18.88 -6.59 -29.70
CA LEU A 74 18.50 -7.09 -28.37
C LEU A 74 18.78 -6.07 -27.27
N GLN A 75 19.91 -5.36 -27.33
CA GLN A 75 20.24 -4.27 -26.40
C GLN A 75 19.20 -3.14 -26.45
N ALA A 76 18.84 -2.68 -27.65
CA ALA A 76 17.82 -1.65 -27.81
C ALA A 76 16.45 -2.09 -27.25
N ARG A 77 16.10 -3.37 -27.42
CA ARG A 77 14.87 -3.93 -26.84
C ARG A 77 14.93 -3.99 -25.30
N ALA A 78 16.08 -4.37 -24.74
CA ALA A 78 16.28 -4.38 -23.29
C ALA A 78 16.18 -2.96 -22.71
N GLU A 79 16.74 -1.96 -23.39
CA GLU A 79 16.62 -0.55 -23.00
C GLU A 79 15.16 -0.08 -23.02
N GLY A 80 14.41 -0.40 -24.08
CA GLY A 80 12.97 -0.09 -24.14
C GLY A 80 12.17 -0.69 -22.97
N LEU A 81 12.46 -1.94 -22.58
CA LEU A 81 11.85 -2.56 -21.40
C LEU A 81 12.21 -1.82 -20.10
N ARG A 82 13.43 -1.29 -19.97
CA ARG A 82 13.79 -0.49 -18.78
C ARG A 82 13.01 0.81 -18.71
N GLU A 83 12.82 1.48 -19.84
CA GLU A 83 12.00 2.69 -19.91
C GLU A 83 10.54 2.37 -19.55
N GLU A 84 9.99 1.28 -20.08
CA GLU A 84 8.66 0.79 -19.73
C GLU A 84 8.53 0.53 -18.22
N ALA A 85 9.52 -0.14 -17.62
CA ALA A 85 9.54 -0.38 -16.19
C ALA A 85 9.54 0.94 -15.38
N GLN A 86 10.28 1.96 -15.83
CA GLN A 86 10.24 3.28 -15.18
C GLN A 86 8.86 3.94 -15.29
N VAL A 87 8.17 3.79 -16.41
CA VAL A 87 6.80 4.30 -16.60
C VAL A 87 5.85 3.59 -15.63
N VAL A 88 5.90 2.26 -15.55
CA VAL A 88 5.06 1.48 -14.63
C VAL A 88 5.32 1.88 -13.17
N GLU A 89 6.58 2.07 -12.79
CA GLU A 89 6.95 2.51 -11.44
C GLU A 89 6.36 3.89 -11.11
N LYS A 90 6.47 4.85 -12.03
CA LYS A 90 5.91 6.20 -11.86
C LYS A 90 4.39 6.17 -11.76
N GLN A 91 3.72 5.36 -12.59
CA GLN A 91 2.27 5.20 -12.55
C GLN A 91 1.80 4.58 -11.24
N GLY A 92 2.48 3.53 -10.74
CA GLY A 92 2.16 2.92 -9.45
C GLY A 92 2.26 3.92 -8.30
N LYS A 93 3.36 4.69 -8.24
CA LYS A 93 3.55 5.75 -7.25
C LYS A 93 2.48 6.83 -7.34
N ALA A 94 2.09 7.25 -8.55
CA ALA A 94 1.06 8.25 -8.75
C ALA A 94 -0.31 7.76 -8.25
N LYS A 95 -0.69 6.52 -8.58
CA LYS A 95 -1.93 5.90 -8.11
C LYS A 95 -1.97 5.77 -6.58
N ALA A 96 -0.88 5.29 -5.97
CA ALA A 96 -0.77 5.19 -4.51
C ALA A 96 -0.88 6.56 -3.81
N ARG A 97 -0.33 7.62 -4.41
CA ARG A 97 -0.50 9.00 -3.91
C ARG A 97 -1.95 9.45 -4.02
N ALA A 98 -2.60 9.24 -5.17
CA ALA A 98 -3.99 9.63 -5.36
C ALA A 98 -4.93 9.02 -4.31
N VAL A 99 -4.75 7.73 -3.98
CA VAL A 99 -5.52 7.06 -2.91
C VAL A 99 -5.31 7.73 -1.55
N ARG A 100 -4.06 8.06 -1.20
CA ARG A 100 -3.74 8.74 0.06
C ARG A 100 -4.29 10.17 0.10
N ASP A 101 -4.26 10.88 -1.02
CA ASP A 101 -4.77 12.24 -1.13
C ASP A 101 -6.29 12.27 -1.00
N GLU A 102 -6.99 11.31 -1.62
CA GLU A 102 -8.43 11.12 -1.47
C GLU A 102 -8.81 10.86 -0.01
N ALA A 103 -8.11 9.94 0.66
CA ALA A 103 -8.34 9.64 2.07
C ALA A 103 -8.11 10.86 2.97
N ARG A 104 -7.07 11.66 2.70
CA ARG A 104 -6.83 12.93 3.41
C ARG A 104 -7.99 13.91 3.21
N ALA A 105 -8.54 14.01 2.01
CA ALA A 105 -9.68 14.86 1.73
C ALA A 105 -10.93 14.39 2.51
N GLN A 106 -11.21 13.08 2.51
CA GLN A 106 -12.33 12.51 3.27
C GLN A 106 -12.18 12.75 4.78
N VAL A 107 -11.00 12.52 5.34
CA VAL A 107 -10.71 12.79 6.77
C VAL A 107 -10.88 14.27 7.08
N SER A 108 -10.43 15.16 6.20
CA SER A 108 -10.57 16.60 6.39
C SER A 108 -12.04 17.03 6.39
N ALA A 109 -12.87 16.43 5.54
CA ALA A 109 -14.31 16.66 5.53
C ALA A 109 -14.97 16.22 6.85
N ILE A 110 -14.67 15.01 7.34
CA ILE A 110 -15.21 14.48 8.61
C ILE A 110 -14.80 15.35 9.81
N ARG A 111 -13.58 15.89 9.81
CA ARG A 111 -13.11 16.77 10.89
C ARG A 111 -13.76 18.16 10.87
N ALA A 112 -14.28 18.58 9.72
CA ALA A 112 -14.95 19.87 9.57
C ALA A 112 -16.46 19.81 9.90
N GLU A 113 -17.04 18.62 10.04
CA GLU A 113 -18.41 18.38 10.54
C GLU A 113 -18.57 18.67 12.03
#